data_AF-A0A4D8RYM1-F1
#
_entry.id   AF-A0A4D8RYM1-F1
#
_cell.length_a   1.000
_cell.length_b   1.000
_cell.length_c   1.000
_cell.angle_alpha   90.00
_cell.angle_beta   90.00
_cell.angle_gamma   90.00
#
_symmetry.space_group_name_H-M   'P 1'
#
loop_
_entity.id
_entity.type
_entity.pdbx_description
1 polymer ?
#
loop_
_entity_poly.entity_id
_entity_poly.type
_entity_poly.pdbx_seq_one_letter_code
_entity_poly.pdbx_strand_id
1 'polypeptide(L)'
;MSLRDFEKERVVVWLAYFIAPSRRKGRRFPRLKVTLKDLLDSSKALNLDPLVLEKEHPASKIKGLVAVKKLGSKEATVKAIYQRLKQSPQSGSYRNP
;
A
#
# COMPACT_ATOMS: atom_id res chain seq x y z
N MET A 1 21.58 -16.81 2.22
CA MET A 1 20.27 -16.27 2.64
C MET A 1 19.19 -16.99 1.85
N SER A 2 18.16 -17.54 2.51
CA SER A 2 17.13 -18.34 1.85
C SER A 2 15.87 -17.51 1.58
N LEU A 3 15.06 -17.93 0.60
CA LEU A 3 13.73 -17.34 0.32
C LEU A 3 12.80 -17.29 1.56
N ARG A 4 13.04 -18.15 2.56
CA ARG A 4 12.27 -18.20 3.82
C ARG A 4 12.60 -17.07 4.79
N ASP A 5 13.81 -16.50 4.71
CA ASP A 5 14.19 -15.35 5.54
C ASP A 5 13.44 -14.08 5.07
N PHE A 6 13.24 -13.97 3.74
CA PHE A 6 12.43 -12.92 3.12
C PHE A 6 10.95 -12.93 3.55
N GLU A 7 10.38 -14.11 3.81
CA GLU A 7 8.97 -14.28 4.22
C GLU A 7 8.67 -13.71 5.62
N LYS A 8 9.65 -13.63 6.52
CA LYS A 8 9.44 -13.10 7.89
C LYS A 8 9.63 -11.59 7.98
N GLU A 9 10.44 -11.02 7.10
CA GLU A 9 10.82 -9.60 7.13
C GLU A 9 9.91 -8.72 6.30
N ARG A 10 9.33 -9.22 5.20
CA ARG A 10 8.51 -8.42 4.31
C ARG A 10 7.03 -8.73 4.46
N VAL A 11 6.21 -7.69 4.37
CA VAL A 11 4.76 -7.78 4.32
C VAL A 11 4.24 -7.26 2.98
N VAL A 12 3.22 -7.93 2.50
CA VAL A 12 2.56 -7.63 1.24
C VAL A 12 1.42 -6.64 1.49
N VAL A 13 1.46 -5.50 0.79
CA VAL A 13 0.51 -4.40 0.89
C VAL A 13 -0.15 -4.17 -0.47
N TRP A 14 -1.45 -4.46 -0.55
CA TRP A 14 -2.23 -4.28 -1.77
C TRP A 14 -2.73 -2.85 -1.87
N LEU A 15 -2.71 -2.27 -3.07
CA LEU A 15 -3.35 -0.98 -3.35
C LEU A 15 -4.84 -1.00 -2.96
N ALA A 16 -5.49 -2.15 -3.15
CA ALA A 16 -6.88 -2.42 -2.77
C ALA A 16 -7.19 -2.10 -1.30
N TYR A 17 -6.21 -2.20 -0.38
CA TYR A 17 -6.40 -1.89 1.04
C TYR A 17 -6.83 -0.43 1.26
N PHE A 18 -6.50 0.46 0.33
CA PHE A 18 -6.77 1.90 0.41
C PHE A 18 -7.87 2.36 -0.54
N ILE A 19 -7.98 1.76 -1.74
CA ILE A 19 -8.85 2.28 -2.80
C ILE A 19 -10.10 1.45 -3.10
N ALA A 20 -10.18 0.20 -2.61
CA ALA A 20 -11.31 -0.69 -2.95
C ALA A 20 -12.67 -0.09 -2.53
N PRO A 21 -13.77 -0.40 -3.23
CA PRO A 21 -15.07 0.27 -3.03
C PRO A 21 -15.74 -0.07 -1.69
N SER A 22 -15.39 -1.20 -1.06
CA SER A 22 -15.93 -1.61 0.24
C SER A 22 -14.94 -2.46 1.04
N ARG A 23 -15.22 -2.65 2.34
CA ARG A 23 -14.43 -3.56 3.19
C ARG A 23 -14.48 -5.01 2.69
N ARG A 24 -15.67 -5.47 2.25
CA ARG A 24 -15.86 -6.80 1.64
C ARG A 24 -15.01 -6.99 0.38
N LYS A 25 -14.65 -5.92 -0.31
CA LYS A 25 -13.76 -5.93 -1.50
C LYS A 25 -12.29 -5.69 -1.16
N GLY A 26 -11.90 -5.75 0.11
CA GLY A 26 -10.49 -5.69 0.54
C GLY A 26 -10.03 -4.34 1.09
N ARG A 27 -10.89 -3.33 1.16
CA ARG A 27 -10.52 -2.06 1.79
C ARG A 27 -10.35 -2.26 3.30
N ARG A 28 -9.25 -1.77 3.87
CA ARG A 28 -8.96 -1.84 5.32
C ARG A 28 -9.18 -0.51 6.03
N PHE A 29 -8.99 0.60 5.33
CA PHE A 29 -9.07 1.96 5.87
C PHE A 29 -10.20 2.77 5.20
N PRO A 30 -10.51 4.00 5.66
CA PRO A 30 -11.29 4.93 4.84
C PRO A 30 -10.68 5.09 3.44
N ARG A 31 -11.54 5.24 2.43
CA ARG A 31 -11.11 5.24 1.03
C ARG A 31 -10.25 6.47 0.74
N LEU A 32 -9.12 6.25 0.08
CA LEU A 32 -8.27 7.31 -0.46
C LEU A 32 -8.30 7.31 -1.99
N LYS A 33 -8.04 8.47 -2.60
CA LYS A 33 -7.74 8.59 -4.03
C LYS A 33 -6.22 8.59 -4.17
N VAL A 34 -5.63 7.40 -4.33
CA VAL A 34 -4.19 7.20 -4.46
C VAL A 34 -3.90 6.15 -5.53
N THR A 35 -2.72 6.22 -6.12
CA THR A 35 -2.22 5.34 -7.15
C THR A 35 -1.18 4.36 -6.58
N LEU A 36 -0.74 3.39 -7.39
CA LEU A 36 0.38 2.52 -7.03
C LEU A 36 1.68 3.31 -6.81
N LYS A 37 1.87 4.40 -7.56
CA LYS A 37 3.01 5.31 -7.40
C LYS A 37 3.01 5.97 -6.03
N ASP A 38 1.87 6.49 -5.58
CA ASP A 38 1.77 7.12 -4.26
C ASP A 38 2.05 6.11 -3.12
N LEU A 39 1.59 4.87 -3.28
CA LEU A 39 1.88 3.78 -2.35
C LEU A 39 3.39 3.46 -2.31
N LEU A 40 4.03 3.39 -3.47
CA LEU A 40 5.47 3.17 -3.60
C LEU A 40 6.26 4.31 -2.94
N ASP A 41 5.96 5.55 -3.30
CA ASP A 41 6.65 6.75 -2.80
C ASP A 41 6.46 6.92 -1.29
N SER A 42 5.26 6.65 -0.77
CA SER A 42 5.00 6.65 0.68
C SER A 42 5.79 5.56 1.41
N SER A 43 5.94 4.39 0.79
CA SER A 43 6.71 3.28 1.37
C SER A 43 8.22 3.57 1.34
N LYS A 44 8.73 4.24 0.29
CA LYS A 44 10.11 4.74 0.22
C LYS A 44 10.38 5.80 1.29
N ALA A 45 9.46 6.77 1.44
CA ALA A 45 9.59 7.83 2.45
C ALA A 45 9.59 7.29 3.89
N LEU A 46 9.01 6.11 4.13
CA LEU A 46 9.04 5.42 5.42
C LEU A 46 10.23 4.46 5.56
N ASN A 47 11.18 4.47 4.62
CA ASN A 47 12.35 3.58 4.59
C ASN A 47 12.01 2.09 4.63
N LEU A 48 10.87 1.71 4.03
CA LEU A 48 10.39 0.32 4.05
C LEU A 48 10.92 -0.54 2.90
N ASP A 49 11.88 -0.04 2.13
CA ASP A 49 12.52 -0.77 1.02
C ASP A 49 11.49 -1.49 0.10
N PRO A 50 10.57 -0.74 -0.54
CA PRO A 50 9.46 -1.33 -1.27
C PRO A 50 9.88 -2.01 -2.58
N LEU A 51 9.33 -3.20 -2.83
CA LEU A 51 9.41 -3.92 -4.10
C LEU A 51 8.03 -3.98 -4.75
N VAL A 52 7.92 -3.50 -6.00
CA VAL A 52 6.68 -3.54 -6.76
C VAL A 52 6.50 -4.94 -7.35
N LEU A 53 5.29 -5.48 -7.20
CA LEU A 53 4.90 -6.76 -7.79
C LEU A 53 3.66 -6.53 -8.66
N GLU A 54 3.72 -7.00 -9.91
CA GLU A 54 2.58 -6.96 -10.82
C GLU A 54 1.62 -8.10 -10.51
N LYS A 55 0.79 -7.90 -9.49
CA LYS A 55 -0.27 -8.83 -9.10
C LYS A 55 -1.62 -8.11 -9.01
N GLU A 56 -2.66 -8.91 -9.18
CA GLU A 56 -4.04 -8.47 -9.06
C GLU A 56 -4.67 -8.95 -7.75
N HIS A 57 -5.38 -8.06 -7.05
CA HIS A 57 -6.04 -8.40 -5.80
C HIS A 57 -7.25 -9.32 -6.06
N PRO A 58 -7.31 -10.54 -5.50
CA PRO A 58 -8.28 -11.56 -5.90
C PRO A 58 -9.75 -11.13 -5.82
N ALA A 59 -10.12 -10.40 -4.77
CA ALA A 59 -11.52 -10.04 -4.50
C ALA A 59 -12.01 -8.78 -5.23
N SER A 60 -11.11 -7.85 -5.55
CA SER A 60 -11.45 -6.55 -6.15
C SER A 60 -10.96 -6.37 -7.58
N LYS A 61 -10.08 -7.26 -8.06
CA LYS A 61 -9.46 -7.16 -9.39
C LYS A 61 -8.59 -5.91 -9.58
N ILE A 62 -8.26 -5.24 -8.47
CA ILE A 62 -7.40 -4.06 -8.46
C ILE A 62 -5.95 -4.50 -8.59
N LYS A 63 -5.28 -4.00 -9.63
CA LYS A 63 -3.85 -4.22 -9.86
C LYS A 63 -3.02 -3.33 -8.94
N GLY A 64 -1.91 -3.86 -8.46
CA GLY A 64 -0.94 -3.10 -7.69
C GLY A 64 -0.69 -3.71 -6.32
N LEU A 65 0.55 -4.14 -6.16
CA LEU A 65 1.04 -4.78 -4.95
C LEU A 65 2.45 -4.28 -4.66
N VAL A 66 2.72 -3.98 -3.39
CA VAL A 66 4.05 -3.63 -2.92
C VAL A 66 4.42 -4.54 -1.75
N ALA A 67 5.58 -5.18 -1.83
CA ALA A 67 6.19 -5.91 -0.72
C ALA A 67 7.17 -4.97 -0.01
N VAL A 68 6.95 -4.74 1.29
CA VAL A 68 7.70 -3.77 2.10
C VAL A 68 8.29 -4.45 3.33
N LYS A 69 9.40 -3.93 3.87
CA LYS A 69 9.91 -4.33 5.18
C LYS A 69 8.87 -4.06 6.27
N LYS A 70 8.72 -5.01 7.18
CA LYS A 70 7.73 -5.02 8.26
C LYS A 70 8.20 -4.12 9.41
N LEU A 71 7.39 -3.13 9.75
CA LEU A 71 7.52 -2.37 11.00
C LEU A 71 6.79 -3.09 12.13
N GLY A 72 7.46 -4.05 12.77
CA GLY A 72 6.91 -4.85 13.87
C GLY A 72 5.82 -5.83 13.42
N SER A 73 4.63 -5.33 13.08
CA SER A 73 3.50 -6.13 12.60
C SER A 73 3.00 -5.66 11.23
N LYS A 74 2.29 -6.54 10.52
CA LYS A 74 1.64 -6.20 9.25
C LYS A 74 0.67 -5.03 9.42
N GLU A 75 -0.14 -5.06 10.47
CA GLU A 75 -1.14 -4.01 10.72
C GLU A 75 -0.47 -2.67 11.02
N ALA A 76 0.57 -2.66 11.86
CA ALA A 76 1.34 -1.44 12.15
C ALA A 76 1.98 -0.86 10.87
N THR A 77 2.54 -1.72 10.02
CA THR A 77 3.15 -1.30 8.74
C THR A 77 2.10 -0.68 7.81
N VAL A 78 0.96 -1.35 7.61
CA VAL A 78 -0.10 -0.84 6.71
C VAL A 78 -0.72 0.45 7.27
N LYS A 79 -0.87 0.56 8.60
CA LYS A 79 -1.35 1.78 9.26
C LYS A 79 -0.37 2.95 9.09
N ALA A 80 0.93 2.73 9.22
CA ALA A 80 1.95 3.76 9.00
C ALA A 80 1.90 4.29 7.56
N ILE A 81 1.82 3.39 6.58
CA ILE A 81 1.65 3.73 5.17
C ILE A 81 0.37 4.54 4.95
N TYR A 82 -0.75 4.13 5.54
CA TYR A 82 -2.02 4.87 5.44
C TYR A 82 -1.91 6.31 5.96
N GLN A 83 -1.29 6.51 7.13
CA GLN A 83 -1.11 7.85 7.69
C GLN A 83 -0.25 8.72 6.77
N ARG A 84 0.83 8.17 6.20
CA ARG A 84 1.68 8.87 5.25
C ARG A 84 0.92 9.25 3.97
N LEU A 85 0.13 8.32 3.42
CA LEU A 85 -0.70 8.55 2.24
C LEU A 85 -1.74 9.65 2.46
N LYS A 86 -2.27 9.78 3.68
CA LYS A 86 -3.23 10.84 4.04
C LYS A 86 -2.57 12.23 4.07
N GLN A 87 -1.28 12.29 4.40
CA GLN A 87 -0.52 13.54 4.50
C GLN A 87 0.07 13.99 3.15
N SER A 88 0.30 13.07 2.22
CA SER A 88 0.73 13.43 0.86
C SER A 88 -0.42 14.12 0.12
N PRO A 89 -0.16 15.25 -0.57
CA PRO A 89 -1.18 15.91 -1.38
C PRO A 89 -1.69 14.90 -2.41
N GLN A 90 -3.00 14.66 -2.40
CA GLN A 90 -3.62 13.74 -3.35
C GLN A 90 -3.34 14.24 -4.76
N SER A 91 -2.57 13.46 -5.51
CA SER A 91 -2.38 13.56 -6.96
C SER A 91 -3.72 13.24 -7.65
N GLY A 92 -4.68 14.16 -7.50
CA GLY A 92 -6.07 13.98 -7.90
C GLY A 92 -6.98 15.16 -7.52
N SER A 93 -6.43 16.25 -6.97
CA SER A 93 -7.10 17.54 -6.99
C SER A 93 -6.75 18.20 -8.31
N TYR A 94 -7.66 18.15 -9.28
CA TYR A 94 -7.73 19.20 -10.29
C TYR A 94 -7.81 20.53 -9.52
N ARG A 95 -6.70 21.26 -9.47
CA ARG A 95 -6.76 22.71 -9.31
C ARG A 95 -7.42 23.20 -10.61
N ASN A 96 -8.71 23.49 -10.55
CA ASN A 96 -9.29 24.38 -11.56
C ASN A 96 -8.63 25.75 -11.35
N PRO A 97 -8.19 26.44 -12.41
CA PRO A 97 -7.95 27.87 -12.36
C PRO A 97 -9.25 28.62 -11.97
#